data_AF-A0A1S8BNH8-F1
#
_entry.id   AF-A0A1S8BNH8-F1
#
_cell.length_a   1.000
_cell.length_b   1.000
_cell.length_c   1.000
_cell.angle_alpha   90.00
_cell.angle_beta   90.00
_cell.angle_gamma   90.00
#
_symmetry.space_group_name_H-M   'P 1'
#
loop_
_entity.id
_entity.type
_entity.pdbx_description
1 polymer ?
#
loop_
_entity_poly.entity_id
_entity_poly.type
_entity_poly.pdbx_seq_one_letter_code
_entity_poly.pdbx_strand_id
1 'polypeptide(L)'
;MYHDLPNPIATRYLSMVKPQSLNSLNSRISYSPLADPFFADMSGYVLCGADRVIPLAGQEAYAAMSGIDRTVLVSSATHAFFATAQEQVVDATLQLLGDISPAPE
;
A
#
# COMPACT_ATOMS: atom_id res chain seq x y z
N MET A 1 4.36 12.57 0.75
CA MET A 1 3.14 12.22 -0.01
C MET A 1 3.15 12.87 -1.40
N TYR A 2 2.83 14.16 -1.58
CA TYR A 2 2.68 14.82 -2.91
C TYR A 2 3.95 15.46 -3.53
N HIS A 3 5.12 14.94 -3.21
CA HIS A 3 6.42 15.58 -3.51
C HIS A 3 6.82 15.60 -4.99
N ASP A 4 6.17 14.78 -5.82
CA ASP A 4 6.41 14.64 -7.27
C ASP A 4 5.29 15.30 -8.11
N LEU A 5 4.36 16.01 -7.45
CA LEU A 5 3.27 16.69 -8.14
C LEU A 5 3.62 18.17 -8.38
N PRO A 6 3.18 18.77 -9.50
CA PRO A 6 3.24 20.21 -9.69
C PRO A 6 2.58 20.97 -8.52
N ASN A 7 3.19 22.08 -8.09
CA ASN A 7 2.75 22.85 -6.92
C ASN A 7 1.25 23.17 -6.85
N PRO A 8 0.55 23.57 -7.94
CA PRO A 8 -0.89 23.81 -7.89
C PRO A 8 -1.69 22.54 -7.55
N ILE A 9 -1.27 21.39 -8.07
CA ILE A 9 -1.92 20.09 -7.83
C ILE A 9 -1.61 19.61 -6.42
N ALA A 10 -0.34 19.69 -5.99
CA ALA A 10 0.06 19.35 -4.63
C ALA A 10 -0.69 20.19 -3.58
N THR A 11 -0.79 21.51 -3.79
CA THR A 11 -1.54 22.44 -2.92
C THR A 11 -3.01 22.04 -2.80
N ARG A 12 -3.65 21.68 -3.93
CA ARG A 12 -5.04 21.21 -3.93
C ARG A 12 -5.19 19.96 -3.07
N TYR A 13 -4.36 18.93 -3.26
CA TYR A 13 -4.44 17.72 -2.44
C TYR A 13 -4.16 17.99 -0.96
N LEU A 14 -3.17 18.83 -0.64
CA LEU A 14 -2.88 19.23 0.73
C LEU A 14 -4.07 19.90 1.41
N SER A 15 -4.83 20.73 0.69
CA SER A 15 -6.05 21.37 1.23
C SER A 15 -7.17 20.38 1.60
N MET A 16 -7.12 19.15 1.06
CA MET A 16 -8.08 18.09 1.34
C MET A 16 -7.67 17.20 2.52
N VAL A 17 -6.41 17.27 2.97
CA VAL A 17 -5.90 16.48 4.09
C VAL A 17 -6.50 17.02 5.38
N LYS A 18 -7.09 16.13 6.17
CA LYS A 18 -7.62 16.43 7.51
C LYS A 18 -6.64 15.92 8.57
N PRO A 19 -6.59 16.53 9.77
CA PRO A 19 -5.84 15.99 10.88
C PRO A 19 -6.25 14.54 11.19
N GLN A 20 -5.27 13.64 11.25
CA GLN A 20 -5.48 12.24 11.63
C GLN A 20 -5.49 12.13 13.16
N SER A 21 -6.51 11.47 13.73
CA SER A 21 -6.55 11.21 15.17
C SER A 21 -5.46 10.23 15.57
N LEU A 22 -4.71 10.56 16.63
CA LEU A 22 -3.65 9.71 17.17
C LEU A 22 -4.19 8.33 17.59
N ASN A 23 -5.43 8.28 18.11
CA ASN A 23 -6.05 7.04 18.55
C ASN A 23 -6.22 6.04 17.39
N SER A 24 -6.33 6.49 16.14
CA SER A 24 -6.38 5.59 14.98
C SER A 24 -5.02 4.95 14.66
N LEU A 25 -3.93 5.52 15.16
CA LEU A 25 -2.57 5.03 14.91
C LEU A 25 -2.02 4.19 16.07
N ASN A 26 -2.43 4.47 17.32
CA ASN A 26 -1.83 3.86 18.51
C ASN A 26 -2.80 3.00 19.36
N SER A 27 -4.07 2.91 18.99
CA SER A 27 -4.99 1.99 19.67
C SER A 27 -4.57 0.55 19.42
N ARG A 28 -4.66 -0.29 20.46
CA ARG A 28 -4.44 -1.73 20.31
C ARG A 28 -5.55 -2.32 19.44
N ILE A 29 -5.14 -3.07 18.43
CA ILE A 29 -6.05 -3.89 17.62
C ILE A 29 -6.17 -5.28 18.26
N SER A 30 -7.38 -5.80 18.33
CA SER A 30 -7.66 -7.16 18.83
C SER A 30 -7.84 -8.18 17.70
N TYR A 31 -7.89 -7.71 16.45
CA TYR A 31 -8.08 -8.53 15.25
C TYR A 31 -7.19 -8.02 14.13
N SER A 32 -6.63 -8.94 13.36
CA SER A 32 -5.92 -8.66 12.11
C SER A 32 -6.26 -9.77 11.11
N PRO A 33 -6.71 -9.45 9.89
CA PRO A 33 -6.93 -10.46 8.85
C PRO A 33 -5.63 -11.18 8.47
N LEU A 34 -4.47 -10.55 8.66
CA LEU A 34 -3.16 -11.16 8.43
C LEU A 34 -2.81 -12.26 9.45
N ALA A 35 -3.51 -12.30 10.59
CA ALA A 35 -3.36 -13.32 11.62
C ALA A 35 -4.52 -14.33 11.64
N ASP A 36 -5.49 -14.18 10.74
CA ASP A 36 -6.68 -15.02 10.67
C ASP A 36 -6.43 -16.20 9.70
N PRO A 37 -6.50 -17.46 10.16
CA PRO A 37 -6.26 -18.63 9.32
C PRO A 37 -7.18 -18.72 8.09
N PHE A 38 -8.36 -18.10 8.14
CA PHE A 38 -9.27 -18.06 6.99
C PHE A 38 -8.69 -17.29 5.80
N PHE A 39 -7.83 -16.29 6.05
CA PHE A 39 -7.18 -15.46 5.03
C PHE A 39 -5.71 -15.83 4.82
N ALA A 40 -5.28 -17.00 5.31
CA ALA A 40 -3.92 -17.49 5.12
C ALA A 40 -3.57 -17.52 3.62
N ASP A 41 -2.40 -16.98 3.28
CA ASP A 41 -1.90 -16.88 1.90
C ASP A 41 -2.79 -16.08 0.93
N MET A 42 -3.77 -15.31 1.44
CA MET A 42 -4.67 -14.48 0.62
C MET A 42 -4.26 -13.01 0.56
N SER A 43 -3.04 -12.68 1.02
CA SER A 43 -2.54 -11.31 1.09
C SER A 43 -1.48 -11.05 0.03
N GLY A 44 -1.50 -9.84 -0.52
CA GLY A 44 -0.48 -9.30 -1.41
C GLY A 44 -0.17 -7.86 -1.04
N TYR A 45 1.02 -7.39 -1.38
CA TYR A 45 1.47 -6.04 -1.05
C TYR A 45 2.08 -5.33 -2.26
N VAL A 46 1.54 -4.15 -2.60
CA VAL A 46 2.14 -3.28 -3.63
C VAL A 46 3.15 -2.37 -2.97
N LEU A 47 4.42 -2.53 -3.32
CA LEU A 47 5.52 -1.70 -2.84
C LEU A 47 5.58 -0.43 -3.69
N CYS A 48 5.50 0.74 -3.06
CA CYS A 48 5.58 2.04 -3.71
C CYS A 48 7.02 2.55 -3.68
N GLY A 49 7.74 2.44 -4.81
CA GLY A 49 9.18 2.67 -4.87
C GLY A 49 9.60 4.14 -4.72
N ALA A 50 8.72 5.08 -5.06
CA ALA A 50 8.95 6.52 -4.89
C ALA A 50 8.31 7.06 -3.60
N ASP A 51 7.87 6.20 -2.67
CA ASP A 51 7.34 6.64 -1.39
C ASP A 51 8.44 7.27 -0.51
N ARG A 52 8.16 8.48 0.01
CA ARG A 52 9.02 9.23 0.94
C ARG A 52 8.41 9.39 2.34
N VAL A 53 7.20 8.89 2.55
CA VAL A 53 6.53 8.78 3.85
C VAL A 53 6.94 7.48 4.52
N ILE A 54 6.87 6.36 3.78
CA ILE A 54 7.36 5.06 4.22
C ILE A 54 8.44 4.60 3.24
N PRO A 55 9.73 4.63 3.62
CA PRO A 55 10.81 4.15 2.76
C PRO A 55 10.59 2.70 2.32
N LEU A 56 11.08 2.32 1.14
CA LEU A 56 10.92 0.97 0.58
C LEU A 56 11.30 -0.14 1.59
N ALA A 57 12.45 0.01 2.26
CA ALA A 57 12.90 -0.95 3.29
C ALA A 57 11.90 -1.10 4.45
N GLY A 58 11.16 -0.04 4.80
CA GLY A 58 10.11 -0.11 5.82
C GLY A 58 8.86 -0.85 5.33
N GLN A 59 8.52 -0.72 4.05
CA GLN A 59 7.43 -1.46 3.42
C GLN A 59 7.76 -2.95 3.31
N GLU A 60 8.99 -3.28 2.89
CA GLU A 60 9.50 -4.65 2.85
C GLU A 60 9.51 -5.30 4.23
N ALA A 61 9.97 -4.56 5.26
CA ALA A 61 9.92 -5.03 6.64
C ALA A 61 8.48 -5.30 7.11
N TYR A 62 7.53 -4.42 6.75
CA TYR A 62 6.12 -4.63 7.08
C TYR A 62 5.56 -5.90 6.42
N ALA A 63 5.82 -6.09 5.12
CA ALA A 63 5.39 -7.28 4.38
C ALA A 63 5.97 -8.56 5.02
N ALA A 64 7.27 -8.57 5.31
CA ALA A 64 7.95 -9.70 5.94
C ALA A 64 7.41 -10.02 7.35
N MET A 65 7.25 -9.00 8.21
CA MET A 65 6.68 -9.18 9.56
C MET A 65 5.23 -9.67 9.53
N SER A 66 4.51 -9.37 8.45
CA SER A 66 3.11 -9.74 8.27
C SER A 66 2.92 -11.06 7.51
N GLY A 67 4.01 -11.75 7.13
CA GLY A 67 3.94 -12.99 6.35
C GLY A 67 3.40 -12.81 4.93
N ILE A 68 3.56 -11.61 4.34
CA ILE A 68 3.11 -11.33 2.98
C ILE A 68 4.26 -11.60 2.01
N ASP A 69 4.28 -12.79 1.42
CA ASP A 69 5.33 -13.18 0.47
C ASP A 69 5.10 -12.63 -0.95
N ARG A 70 3.84 -12.37 -1.32
CA ARG A 70 3.46 -11.87 -2.65
C ARG A 70 3.58 -10.36 -2.68
N THR A 71 4.61 -9.84 -3.33
CA THR A 71 4.83 -8.40 -3.46
C THR A 71 5.07 -8.00 -4.92
N VAL A 72 4.62 -6.81 -5.28
CA VAL A 72 4.90 -6.19 -6.59
C VAL A 72 5.41 -4.78 -6.37
N LEU A 73 6.59 -4.47 -6.91
CA LEU A 73 7.17 -3.13 -6.85
C LEU A 73 6.68 -2.26 -8.02
N VAL A 74 6.08 -1.12 -7.69
CA VAL A 74 5.79 -0.05 -8.63
C VAL A 74 6.77 1.10 -8.36
N SER A 75 7.86 1.14 -9.12
CA SER A 75 8.99 2.05 -8.86
C SER A 75 8.60 3.54 -8.89
N SER A 76 7.63 3.93 -9.71
CA SER A 76 7.15 5.31 -9.82
C SER A 76 6.07 5.69 -8.80
N ALA A 77 5.50 4.71 -8.09
CA ALA A 77 4.40 4.98 -7.17
C ALA A 77 4.91 5.69 -5.91
N THR A 78 4.31 6.83 -5.60
CA THR A 78 4.52 7.52 -4.32
C THR A 78 3.50 7.05 -3.27
N HIS A 79 3.60 7.56 -2.04
CA HIS A 79 2.58 7.34 -1.01
C HIS A 79 1.15 7.69 -1.48
N ALA A 80 1.03 8.70 -2.37
CA ALA A 80 -0.22 9.04 -3.05
C ALA A 80 -0.20 8.46 -4.47
N PHE A 81 -0.11 7.13 -4.57
CA PHE A 81 -0.03 6.42 -5.85
C PHE A 81 -1.21 6.75 -6.77
N PHE A 82 -2.40 7.01 -6.22
CA PHE A 82 -3.59 7.42 -6.97
C PHE A 82 -3.40 8.71 -7.77
N ALA A 83 -2.41 9.54 -7.42
CA ALA A 83 -2.10 10.79 -8.12
C ALA A 83 -0.84 10.69 -9.00
N THR A 84 -0.09 9.58 -8.93
CA THR A 84 1.26 9.47 -9.53
C THR A 84 1.45 8.25 -10.42
N ALA A 85 0.84 7.11 -10.09
CA ALA A 85 1.02 5.83 -10.78
C ALA A 85 -0.25 4.97 -10.73
N GLN A 86 -1.42 5.59 -10.94
CA GLN A 86 -2.72 4.95 -10.73
C GLN A 86 -2.90 3.67 -11.57
N GLU A 87 -2.51 3.72 -12.85
CA GLU A 87 -2.67 2.59 -13.79
C GLU A 87 -1.72 1.44 -13.42
N GLN A 88 -0.46 1.77 -13.14
CA GLN A 88 0.54 0.77 -12.75
C GLN A 88 0.20 0.08 -11.42
N VAL A 89 -0.39 0.80 -10.48
CA VAL A 89 -0.87 0.19 -9.23
C VAL A 89 -2.11 -0.67 -9.45
N VAL A 90 -3.00 -0.31 -10.38
CA VAL A 90 -4.12 -1.19 -10.77
C VAL A 90 -3.58 -2.48 -11.41
N ASP A 91 -2.62 -2.37 -12.33
CA ASP A 91 -2.01 -3.54 -12.97
C ASP A 91 -1.31 -4.45 -11.94
N ALA A 92 -0.54 -3.86 -11.02
CA ALA A 92 0.09 -4.60 -9.92
C ALA A 92 -0.94 -5.28 -9.00
N THR A 93 -2.09 -4.64 -8.77
CA THR A 93 -3.18 -5.22 -7.96
C THR A 93 -3.82 -6.40 -8.68
N LEU A 94 -4.07 -6.29 -9.99
CA LEU A 94 -4.61 -7.39 -10.81
C LEU A 94 -3.64 -8.57 -10.87
N GLN A 95 -2.34 -8.31 -10.99
CA GLN A 95 -1.31 -9.34 -10.90
C GLN A 95 -1.38 -10.09 -9.56
N LEU A 96 -1.36 -9.35 -8.44
CA LEU A 96 -1.45 -9.97 -7.10
C LEU A 96 -2.74 -10.77 -6.91
N LEU A 97 -3.87 -10.29 -7.44
CA LEU A 97 -5.14 -11.04 -7.40
C LEU A 97 -5.06 -12.35 -8.19
N GLY A 98 -4.38 -12.36 -9.33
CA GLY A 98 -4.10 -13.57 -10.09
C GLY A 98 -3.23 -14.57 -9.33
N ASP A 99 -2.25 -14.08 -8.57
CA ASP A 99 -1.33 -14.90 -7.75
C ASP A 99 -1.98 -15.44 -6.46
N ILE A 100 -3.06 -14.81 -6.00
CA ILE A 100 -3.83 -15.21 -4.81
C ILE A 100 -4.99 -16.15 -5.17
N SER A 101 -5.59 -15.99 -6.35
CA SER A 101 -6.75 -16.80 -6.75
C SER A 101 -6.30 -18.23 -7.06
N PRO A 102 -6.95 -19.27 -6.49
CA PRO A 102 -6.69 -20.63 -6.92
C PRO A 102 -7.02 -20.78 -8.42
N ALA A 103 -6.27 -21.63 -9.12
CA ALA A 103 -6.59 -21.97 -10.50
C ALA A 103 -8.05 -22.47 -10.57
N PRO A 104 -8.85 -22.07 -11.57
CA PRO A 104 -10.20 -22.58 -11.70
C PRO A 104 -10.17 -24.11 -11.83
N GLU A 105 -10.98 -24.78 -11.00
CA GLU A 105 -11.25 -26.23 -11.09
C GLU A 105 -11.99 -26.59 -12.39
#